data_AF-A0A973AUI1-F1
#
_entry.id   AF-A0A973AUI1-F1
#
_cell.length_a   1.000
_cell.length_b   1.000
_cell.length_c   1.000
_cell.angle_alpha   90.00
_cell.angle_beta   90.00
_cell.angle_gamma   90.00
#
_symmetry.space_group_name_H-M   'P 1'
#
loop_
_entity.id
_entity.type
_entity.pdbx_description
1 polymer ?
#
loop_
_entity_poly.entity_id
_entity_poly.type
_entity_poly.pdbx_seq_one_letter_code
_entity_poly.pdbx_strand_id
1 'polypeptide(L)'
;MPFFRDLLLLGGLVAALLTVTAYERRLPVPAAPQLTVAPPRPALPAAAVEHGGSADPKLSAATVPRNMPSDENKFNRNGQLPHSEGKQTRTGIIDSFEPYSPKMIDDAPQSPPKLIELPPPTPPKLVETVEPIPASSPEHEPPPVKFFETETRATSIGYVVDCSSSMFGEKFQAVCLKLAESILALKRDQDFFVVFFNQSFFPMTGSAAPKLVPADLGNKRAILTFLQSAQASGGTNPEPALQFMTTVRPDVIYLLTDGEFSSLGQATYRGFEDAGIVVHTIGFETDGRVEVLEEIARRTSGTYQAAVRGAPGASLLFASDQAVRAALSGTDRVTRREAARAAMLRGLPFEIHVIDMLRDSDADLRDTIHNELRDAADGSDFGPASPDDIDGAIRRWKLWRTLRGVGRSRILSALQNNDPDSQAVAAAVARAMKIDAPDEFIAALKGSPPNVLRELRSALVNCSRGEDFGPSEDATVMQVAEAADRWQGWRDAVLAREAAAQRELRIKRAADLLNQAKNLIGINDAAVDRRYRELMVDYGDTPAGAEARRLLEASVRRETAD
;
A
#
# COMPACT_ATOMS: atom_id res chain seq x y z
N MET A 1 1.71 23.87 -25.91
CA MET A 1 2.43 22.59 -26.09
C MET A 1 3.77 22.62 -25.36
N PRO A 2 3.85 22.25 -24.07
CA PRO A 2 5.10 21.92 -23.41
C PRO A 2 5.14 20.40 -23.16
N PHE A 3 5.73 19.64 -24.08
CA PHE A 3 6.01 18.20 -23.87
C PHE A 3 7.38 17.76 -24.41
N PHE A 4 8.20 18.71 -24.91
CA PHE A 4 9.49 18.41 -25.55
C PHE A 4 10.72 18.67 -24.67
N ARG A 5 10.55 19.05 -23.40
CA ARG A 5 11.67 19.38 -22.51
C ARG A 5 12.11 18.25 -21.57
N ASP A 6 11.26 17.26 -21.32
CA ASP A 6 11.55 16.21 -20.33
C ASP A 6 12.23 14.96 -20.93
N LEU A 7 12.22 14.80 -22.25
CA LEU A 7 12.84 13.62 -22.91
C LEU A 7 14.37 13.74 -23.06
N LEU A 8 14.93 14.95 -22.96
CA LEU A 8 16.38 15.20 -23.04
C LEU A 8 17.10 15.04 -21.70
N LEU A 9 16.38 15.06 -20.57
CA LEU A 9 16.97 14.84 -19.23
C LEU A 9 17.12 13.35 -18.88
N LEU A 10 16.30 12.47 -19.47
CA LEU A 10 16.38 11.02 -19.27
C LEU A 10 17.52 10.37 -20.08
N GLY A 11 17.93 10.93 -21.22
CA GLY A 11 19.06 10.44 -22.00
C GLY A 11 20.44 10.72 -21.37
N GLY A 12 20.57 11.82 -20.62
CA GLY A 12 21.82 12.19 -19.95
C GLY A 12 22.12 11.37 -18.68
N LEU A 13 21.09 10.89 -17.99
CA LEU A 13 21.23 10.16 -16.72
C LEU A 13 21.69 8.71 -16.91
N VAL A 14 21.35 8.09 -18.05
CA VAL A 14 21.77 6.72 -18.41
C VAL A 14 23.25 6.67 -18.81
N ALA A 15 23.78 7.74 -19.43
CA ALA A 15 25.21 7.84 -19.77
C ALA A 15 26.11 8.12 -18.53
N ALA A 16 25.58 8.85 -17.52
CA ALA A 16 26.31 9.09 -16.28
C ALA A 16 26.43 7.83 -15.41
N LEU A 17 25.39 6.99 -15.33
CA LEU A 17 25.43 5.75 -14.54
C LEU A 17 26.38 4.69 -15.12
N LEU A 18 26.50 4.59 -16.45
CA LEU A 18 27.43 3.64 -17.08
C LEU A 18 28.91 4.05 -16.93
N THR A 19 29.19 5.33 -16.71
CA THR A 19 30.56 5.83 -16.49
C THR A 19 31.01 5.62 -15.04
N VAL A 20 30.09 5.64 -14.06
CA VAL A 20 30.41 5.39 -12.64
C VAL A 20 30.72 3.90 -12.39
N THR A 21 30.04 2.97 -13.06
CA THR A 21 30.30 1.52 -12.91
C THR A 21 31.62 1.02 -13.49
N ALA A 22 32.30 1.81 -14.33
CA ALA A 22 33.60 1.45 -14.91
C ALA A 22 34.80 2.00 -14.12
N TYR A 23 34.60 2.97 -13.21
CA TYR A 23 35.68 3.58 -12.43
C TYR A 23 35.98 2.84 -11.12
N GLU A 24 35.02 2.07 -10.57
CA GLU A 24 35.22 1.32 -9.31
C GLU A 24 36.02 0.01 -9.44
N ARG A 25 36.49 -0.36 -10.63
CA ARG A 25 37.33 -1.57 -10.82
C ARG A 25 38.85 -1.34 -10.82
N ARG A 26 39.34 -0.15 -10.47
CA ARG A 26 40.79 0.12 -10.31
C ARG A 26 41.09 1.05 -9.14
N LEU A 27 41.07 0.52 -7.92
CA LEU A 27 41.81 1.09 -6.80
C LEU A 27 42.58 -0.02 -6.07
N PRO A 28 43.88 0.18 -5.73
CA PRO A 28 44.64 -0.77 -4.94
C PRO A 28 44.20 -0.75 -3.47
N VAL A 29 44.10 -1.93 -2.87
CA VAL A 29 43.77 -2.16 -1.45
C VAL A 29 44.86 -1.55 -0.54
N PRO A 30 44.53 -0.66 0.42
CA PRO A 30 45.47 -0.27 1.46
C PRO A 30 45.61 -1.40 2.49
N ALA A 31 46.86 -1.73 2.82
CA ALA A 31 47.20 -2.74 3.83
C ALA A 31 46.62 -2.38 5.21
N ALA A 32 46.03 -3.39 5.87
CA ALA A 32 45.47 -3.27 7.21
C ALA A 32 46.54 -2.93 8.26
N PRO A 33 46.26 -2.03 9.23
CA PRO A 33 47.13 -1.84 10.38
C PRO A 33 47.05 -3.06 11.30
N GLN A 34 48.21 -3.63 11.64
CA GLN A 34 48.34 -4.70 12.62
C GLN A 34 47.99 -4.16 14.01
N LEU A 35 46.89 -4.67 14.58
CA LEU A 35 46.55 -4.46 15.99
C LEU A 35 47.40 -5.41 16.84
N THR A 36 48.42 -4.84 17.47
CA THR A 36 49.26 -5.49 18.49
C THR A 36 48.41 -5.73 19.74
N VAL A 37 48.17 -7.01 20.05
CA VAL A 37 47.49 -7.45 21.28
C VAL A 37 48.46 -7.29 22.46
N ALA A 38 48.12 -6.42 23.42
CA ALA A 38 48.82 -6.32 24.69
C ALA A 38 48.38 -7.47 25.63
N PRO A 39 49.30 -8.09 26.40
CA PRO A 39 48.98 -9.22 27.27
C PRO A 39 48.26 -8.79 28.57
N PRO A 40 47.47 -9.70 29.18
CA PRO A 40 46.62 -9.38 30.32
C PRO A 40 47.42 -9.18 31.62
N ARG A 41 47.04 -8.17 32.41
CA ARG A 41 47.51 -7.99 33.79
C ARG A 41 46.78 -8.95 34.74
N PRO A 42 47.47 -9.50 35.75
CA PRO A 42 46.91 -10.49 36.67
C PRO A 42 46.03 -9.88 37.75
N ALA A 43 45.03 -10.65 38.18
CA ALA A 43 44.12 -10.38 39.28
C ALA A 43 44.76 -10.63 40.65
N LEU A 44 44.41 -9.80 41.64
CA LEU A 44 44.62 -10.00 43.07
C LEU A 44 43.43 -9.39 43.86
N PRO A 45 43.17 -9.80 45.11
CA PRO A 45 41.93 -10.50 45.45
C PRO A 45 40.96 -9.71 46.36
N ALA A 46 39.84 -10.37 46.64
CA ALA A 46 38.72 -9.96 47.48
C ALA A 46 39.03 -9.76 48.98
N ALA A 47 38.38 -8.75 49.58
CA ALA A 47 38.00 -8.63 50.99
C ALA A 47 37.04 -7.41 51.09
N ALA A 48 35.76 -7.58 51.43
CA ALA A 48 35.20 -7.74 52.78
C ALA A 48 34.88 -6.39 53.48
N VAL A 49 33.58 -6.22 53.78
CA VAL A 49 33.05 -5.77 55.08
C VAL A 49 32.90 -4.25 55.36
N GLU A 50 31.62 -3.89 55.57
CA GLU A 50 31.04 -2.98 56.57
C GLU A 50 30.72 -1.48 56.32
N HIS A 51 29.46 -1.22 56.71
CA HIS A 51 28.91 -0.09 57.47
C HIS A 51 29.12 1.36 57.04
N GLY A 52 27.98 2.02 56.80
CA GLY A 52 27.59 3.16 57.64
C GLY A 52 27.47 4.50 56.93
N GLY A 53 26.36 5.19 57.25
CA GLY A 53 26.41 6.63 57.51
C GLY A 53 26.00 7.58 56.38
N SER A 54 24.72 7.95 56.39
CA SER A 54 24.26 9.35 56.51
C SER A 54 25.29 10.46 56.27
N ALA A 55 25.05 11.33 55.30
CA ALA A 55 24.72 12.75 55.52
C ALA A 55 24.81 13.55 54.22
N ASP A 56 23.78 14.37 53.96
CA ASP A 56 23.88 15.60 53.17
C ASP A 56 25.06 16.46 53.66
N PRO A 57 25.65 17.31 52.81
CA PRO A 57 25.23 18.72 52.91
C PRO A 57 25.34 19.58 51.62
N LYS A 58 24.35 20.47 51.51
CA LYS A 58 24.49 21.94 51.36
C LYS A 58 24.78 22.59 49.98
N LEU A 59 23.97 23.65 49.76
CA LEU A 59 24.32 25.00 49.27
C LEU A 59 24.79 25.13 47.80
N SER A 60 24.56 26.20 47.05
CA SER A 60 23.98 27.53 47.27
C SER A 60 23.91 28.25 45.90
N ALA A 61 22.94 29.16 45.78
CA ALA A 61 22.94 30.47 45.09
C ALA A 61 23.63 30.64 43.71
N ALA A 62 22.86 31.00 42.66
CA ALA A 62 22.65 32.38 42.15
C ALA A 62 23.78 32.80 41.18
N THR A 63 23.62 33.47 40.03
CA THR A 63 22.80 34.62 39.58
C THR A 63 23.15 34.83 38.10
N VAL A 64 22.22 35.11 37.17
CA VAL A 64 22.48 35.95 35.96
C VAL A 64 21.16 36.66 35.52
N PRO A 65 21.19 37.95 35.08
CA PRO A 65 20.00 38.80 34.91
C PRO A 65 19.54 39.08 33.46
N ARG A 66 18.42 39.81 33.36
CA ARG A 66 17.75 40.43 32.19
C ARG A 66 18.64 41.34 31.32
N ASN A 67 18.39 41.41 30.01
CA ASN A 67 17.75 42.58 29.33
C ASN A 67 17.58 42.43 27.80
N MET A 68 16.41 42.88 27.33
CA MET A 68 16.04 43.41 25.99
C MET A 68 16.71 44.79 25.76
N PRO A 69 16.81 45.41 24.54
CA PRO A 69 15.65 45.73 23.68
C PRO A 69 15.84 45.88 22.14
N SER A 70 14.68 45.87 21.46
CA SER A 70 14.13 46.72 20.37
C SER A 70 14.98 47.38 19.26
N ASP A 71 14.46 47.34 18.02
CA ASP A 71 14.26 48.45 17.05
C ASP A 71 13.50 47.87 15.82
N GLU A 72 12.28 48.25 15.41
CA GLU A 72 11.66 49.51 14.92
C GLU A 72 11.89 49.93 13.44
N ASN A 73 10.78 50.38 12.83
CA ASN A 73 10.55 51.19 11.61
C ASN A 73 10.43 50.47 10.24
N LYS A 74 9.24 50.41 9.60
CA LYS A 74 8.30 51.44 9.03
C LYS A 74 8.61 51.75 7.56
N PHE A 75 7.64 51.55 6.65
CA PHE A 75 7.19 52.54 5.64
C PHE A 75 5.91 52.04 4.92
N ASN A 76 5.25 52.93 4.18
CA ASN A 76 3.82 53.24 4.22
C ASN A 76 3.16 53.27 2.82
N ARG A 77 1.84 52.96 2.75
CA ARG A 77 0.72 53.53 1.93
C ARG A 77 0.72 53.69 0.38
N ASN A 78 -0.47 53.30 -0.16
CA ASN A 78 -1.37 53.95 -1.15
C ASN A 78 -1.18 53.77 -2.68
N GLY A 79 -2.31 53.43 -3.37
CA GLY A 79 -2.76 54.16 -4.58
C GLY A 79 -3.24 53.37 -5.81
N GLN A 80 -4.57 53.25 -5.97
CA GLN A 80 -5.43 53.39 -7.18
C GLN A 80 -5.12 52.77 -8.59
N LEU A 81 -6.21 52.28 -9.23
CA LEU A 81 -6.43 51.86 -10.64
C LEU A 81 -6.23 52.99 -11.70
N PRO A 82 -6.29 52.70 -13.04
CA PRO A 82 -7.57 52.73 -13.77
C PRO A 82 -7.77 51.72 -14.94
N HIS A 83 -9.04 51.68 -15.38
CA HIS A 83 -9.70 51.01 -16.51
C HIS A 83 -9.25 51.39 -17.94
N SER A 84 -9.64 50.57 -18.95
CA SER A 84 -10.54 50.94 -20.08
C SER A 84 -10.74 49.76 -21.05
N GLU A 85 -11.98 49.29 -21.24
CA GLU A 85 -12.86 49.48 -22.42
C GLU A 85 -12.66 48.37 -23.49
N GLY A 86 -13.66 47.77 -24.13
CA GLY A 86 -15.09 48.00 -24.20
C GLY A 86 -15.61 47.67 -25.62
N LYS A 87 -16.86 47.16 -25.68
CA LYS A 87 -17.79 46.98 -26.83
C LYS A 87 -17.74 45.63 -27.57
N GLN A 88 -18.74 44.72 -27.48
CA GLN A 88 -20.17 44.79 -27.92
C GLN A 88 -20.27 45.18 -29.42
N THR A 89 -20.97 44.49 -30.34
CA THR A 89 -22.34 43.95 -30.31
C THR A 89 -22.74 43.35 -31.69
N ARG A 90 -23.69 42.39 -31.67
CA ARG A 90 -24.87 42.18 -32.58
C ARG A 90 -24.71 41.68 -34.04
N THR A 91 -25.26 40.50 -34.44
CA THR A 91 -26.64 40.02 -34.81
C THR A 91 -26.99 40.04 -36.32
N GLY A 92 -27.69 38.99 -36.80
CA GLY A 92 -28.55 38.92 -38.01
C GLY A 92 -27.94 38.13 -39.19
N ILE A 93 -28.34 36.89 -39.52
CA ILE A 93 -29.54 36.39 -40.27
C ILE A 93 -29.72 37.00 -41.68
N ILE A 94 -29.54 36.17 -42.72
CA ILE A 94 -30.33 35.89 -43.97
C ILE A 94 -29.47 34.93 -44.83
N ASP A 95 -29.85 33.70 -45.22
CA ASP A 95 -30.91 33.14 -46.09
C ASP A 95 -30.58 33.09 -47.60
N SER A 96 -30.62 31.86 -48.15
CA SER A 96 -30.88 31.42 -49.54
C SER A 96 -29.85 31.64 -50.68
N PHE A 97 -29.44 30.55 -51.37
CA PHE A 97 -29.73 30.21 -52.80
C PHE A 97 -28.90 28.99 -53.31
N GLU A 98 -29.60 27.90 -53.63
CA GLU A 98 -29.25 26.80 -54.58
C GLU A 98 -29.33 27.29 -56.06
N PRO A 99 -29.07 26.54 -57.17
CA PRO A 99 -29.04 25.06 -57.37
C PRO A 99 -28.02 24.48 -58.41
N TYR A 100 -27.90 23.13 -58.49
CA TYR A 100 -28.02 22.28 -59.71
C TYR A 100 -27.35 20.88 -59.53
N SER A 101 -28.16 19.81 -59.56
CA SER A 101 -27.80 18.42 -59.97
C SER A 101 -28.08 18.25 -61.49
N PRO A 102 -27.91 17.10 -62.21
CA PRO A 102 -27.45 15.75 -61.84
C PRO A 102 -26.51 15.07 -62.89
N LYS A 103 -25.95 13.89 -62.57
CA LYS A 103 -25.86 12.77 -63.53
C LYS A 103 -26.03 11.42 -62.81
N MET A 104 -27.10 10.73 -63.21
CA MET A 104 -27.38 9.32 -62.94
C MET A 104 -26.53 8.42 -63.84
N ILE A 105 -26.04 7.31 -63.29
CA ILE A 105 -25.88 6.04 -64.00
C ILE A 105 -26.40 4.96 -63.05
N ASP A 106 -27.43 4.25 -63.50
CA ASP A 106 -28.03 3.06 -62.90
C ASP A 106 -27.03 1.90 -62.86
N ASP A 107 -26.99 1.17 -61.74
CA ASP A 107 -27.16 -0.28 -61.78
C ASP A 107 -27.54 -0.83 -60.40
N ALA A 108 -28.59 -1.65 -60.41
CA ALA A 108 -29.30 -2.13 -59.23
C ALA A 108 -28.51 -3.16 -58.38
N PRO A 109 -28.71 -3.19 -57.05
CA PRO A 109 -28.02 -4.12 -56.16
C PRO A 109 -28.67 -5.52 -56.14
N GLN A 110 -27.83 -6.54 -56.28
CA GLN A 110 -28.17 -7.94 -56.06
C GLN A 110 -28.44 -8.23 -54.58
N SER A 111 -29.39 -9.14 -54.35
CA SER A 111 -29.94 -9.53 -53.05
C SER A 111 -28.93 -10.20 -52.11
N PRO A 112 -28.96 -9.92 -50.79
CA PRO A 112 -28.22 -10.70 -49.79
C PRO A 112 -28.89 -12.07 -49.51
N PRO A 113 -28.13 -13.07 -49.02
CA PRO A 113 -28.58 -14.45 -48.92
C PRO A 113 -29.62 -14.73 -47.82
N LYS A 114 -30.41 -15.76 -48.08
CA LYS A 114 -31.57 -16.26 -47.32
C LYS A 114 -31.18 -16.74 -45.91
N LEU A 115 -31.76 -16.14 -44.87
CA LEU A 115 -31.70 -16.60 -43.48
C LEU A 115 -32.58 -17.86 -43.34
N ILE A 116 -32.04 -18.93 -42.75
CA ILE A 116 -32.80 -20.15 -42.42
C ILE A 116 -33.61 -19.85 -41.15
N GLU A 117 -34.93 -19.76 -41.27
CA GLU A 117 -35.86 -19.72 -40.12
C GLU A 117 -35.98 -21.11 -39.48
N LEU A 118 -35.65 -21.21 -38.19
CA LEU A 118 -35.98 -22.37 -37.36
C LEU A 118 -37.46 -22.31 -36.96
N PRO A 119 -38.19 -23.44 -36.94
CA PRO A 119 -39.60 -23.46 -36.56
C PRO A 119 -39.81 -23.09 -35.08
N PRO A 120 -40.91 -22.41 -34.74
CA PRO A 120 -41.21 -22.04 -33.35
C PRO A 120 -41.53 -23.29 -32.51
N PRO A 121 -40.98 -23.41 -31.28
CA PRO A 121 -41.33 -24.51 -30.39
C PRO A 121 -42.76 -24.37 -29.85
N THR A 122 -43.53 -25.43 -29.99
CA THR A 122 -44.87 -25.62 -29.41
C THR A 122 -44.82 -25.56 -27.88
N PRO A 123 -45.72 -24.83 -27.20
CA PRO A 123 -45.69 -24.69 -25.74
C PRO A 123 -46.19 -25.97 -25.03
N PRO A 124 -45.45 -26.52 -24.05
CA PRO A 124 -45.99 -27.52 -23.15
C PRO A 124 -46.63 -26.87 -21.90
N LYS A 125 -47.91 -27.21 -21.74
CA LYS A 125 -48.76 -27.30 -20.53
C LYS A 125 -48.20 -26.75 -19.19
N LEU A 126 -48.92 -25.78 -18.62
CA LEU A 126 -48.81 -25.38 -17.22
C LEU A 126 -49.13 -26.55 -16.27
N VAL A 127 -48.21 -26.81 -15.34
CA VAL A 127 -48.49 -27.33 -14.01
C VAL A 127 -47.79 -26.41 -13.02
N GLU A 128 -48.58 -25.82 -12.13
CA GLU A 128 -48.16 -24.95 -11.02
C GLU A 128 -47.27 -25.70 -10.03
N THR A 129 -46.19 -25.03 -9.61
CA THR A 129 -45.75 -24.71 -8.23
C THR A 129 -44.22 -24.69 -8.20
N VAL A 130 -43.64 -23.50 -8.36
CA VAL A 130 -42.22 -23.24 -8.04
C VAL A 130 -42.23 -22.36 -6.81
N GLU A 131 -41.75 -22.91 -5.70
CA GLU A 131 -41.43 -22.17 -4.48
C GLU A 131 -40.50 -20.99 -4.80
N PRO A 132 -40.65 -19.82 -4.15
CA PRO A 132 -39.77 -18.70 -4.41
C PRO A 132 -38.33 -19.06 -4.06
N ILE A 133 -37.45 -18.96 -5.06
CA ILE A 133 -36.00 -19.06 -4.89
C ILE A 133 -35.61 -18.00 -3.85
N PRO A 134 -35.01 -18.36 -2.70
CA PRO A 134 -34.54 -17.38 -1.75
C PRO A 134 -33.47 -16.52 -2.43
N ALA A 135 -33.71 -15.21 -2.40
CA ALA A 135 -32.78 -14.21 -2.88
C ALA A 135 -31.41 -14.37 -2.20
N SER A 136 -30.37 -14.25 -3.02
CA SER A 136 -29.00 -13.78 -2.72
C SER A 136 -28.43 -14.03 -1.31
N SER A 137 -27.30 -14.73 -1.31
CA SER A 137 -26.24 -14.82 -0.29
C SER A 137 -26.26 -13.75 0.81
N PRO A 138 -26.00 -14.11 2.09
CA PRO A 138 -26.10 -13.18 3.21
C PRO A 138 -25.18 -11.98 2.99
N GLU A 139 -25.76 -10.77 3.02
CA GLU A 139 -25.02 -9.52 3.15
C GLU A 139 -24.11 -9.63 4.38
N HIS A 140 -22.79 -9.63 4.15
CA HIS A 140 -21.81 -9.69 5.23
C HIS A 140 -21.82 -8.31 5.92
N GLU A 141 -22.47 -8.23 7.08
CA GLU A 141 -22.49 -7.02 7.89
C GLU A 141 -21.05 -6.57 8.18
N PRO A 142 -20.69 -5.28 7.99
CA PRO A 142 -19.31 -4.82 8.19
C PRO A 142 -18.77 -5.15 9.60
N PRO A 143 -17.47 -5.42 9.77
CA PRO A 143 -16.90 -5.72 11.07
C PRO A 143 -17.05 -4.54 12.06
N PRO A 144 -17.17 -4.81 13.36
CA PRO A 144 -17.24 -3.76 14.37
C PRO A 144 -15.89 -3.05 14.53
N VAL A 145 -15.93 -1.76 14.81
CA VAL A 145 -14.80 -0.91 15.17
C VAL A 145 -15.17 -0.10 16.41
N LYS A 146 -14.25 -0.04 17.38
CA LYS A 146 -14.46 0.65 18.64
C LYS A 146 -13.32 1.60 18.95
N PHE A 147 -13.63 2.86 19.13
CA PHE A 147 -12.70 3.87 19.62
C PHE A 147 -13.25 4.46 20.93
N PHE A 148 -12.51 4.23 22.02
CA PHE A 148 -13.00 4.46 23.39
C PHE A 148 -14.34 3.74 23.63
N GLU A 149 -15.37 4.40 24.16
CA GLU A 149 -16.69 3.82 24.41
C GLU A 149 -17.63 3.88 23.19
N THR A 150 -17.16 4.42 22.06
CA THR A 150 -17.98 4.49 20.84
C THR A 150 -17.68 3.31 19.93
N GLU A 151 -18.72 2.52 19.62
CA GLU A 151 -18.64 1.35 18.74
C GLU A 151 -19.59 1.51 17.56
N THR A 152 -19.11 1.18 16.36
CA THR A 152 -19.90 1.19 15.12
C THR A 152 -19.42 0.06 14.21
N ARG A 153 -20.06 -0.13 13.06
CA ARG A 153 -19.65 -1.10 12.03
C ARG A 153 -19.31 -0.36 10.76
N ALA A 154 -18.12 -0.61 10.22
CA ALA A 154 -17.62 0.09 9.04
C ALA A 154 -16.54 -0.73 8.31
N THR A 155 -16.45 -0.55 6.99
CA THR A 155 -15.35 -1.12 6.19
C THR A 155 -14.16 -0.18 6.09
N SER A 156 -14.38 1.13 6.12
CA SER A 156 -13.31 2.13 6.07
C SER A 156 -13.47 3.20 7.14
N ILE A 157 -12.39 3.44 7.89
CA ILE A 157 -12.42 4.23 9.14
C ILE A 157 -11.44 5.39 9.08
N GLY A 158 -11.93 6.61 9.29
CA GLY A 158 -11.13 7.80 9.52
C GLY A 158 -10.99 8.13 11.01
N TYR A 159 -9.79 8.45 11.47
CA TYR A 159 -9.54 8.99 12.80
C TYR A 159 -9.03 10.41 12.67
N VAL A 160 -9.76 11.38 13.22
CA VAL A 160 -9.38 12.79 13.27
C VAL A 160 -9.20 13.16 14.74
N VAL A 161 -7.95 13.32 15.15
CA VAL A 161 -7.59 13.35 16.57
C VAL A 161 -6.84 14.62 16.93
N ASP A 162 -7.31 15.27 18.00
CA ASP A 162 -6.74 16.50 18.51
C ASP A 162 -5.34 16.28 19.11
N CYS A 163 -4.39 17.12 18.67
CA CYS A 163 -3.04 17.21 19.20
C CYS A 163 -2.68 18.68 19.52
N SER A 164 -3.66 19.48 19.97
CA SER A 164 -3.45 20.84 20.48
C SER A 164 -2.75 20.86 21.85
N SER A 165 -2.39 22.05 22.34
CA SER A 165 -1.64 22.19 23.61
C SER A 165 -2.43 21.75 24.84
N SER A 166 -3.77 21.79 24.81
CA SER A 166 -4.62 21.32 25.90
C SER A 166 -4.53 19.80 26.10
N MET A 167 -4.14 19.08 25.04
CA MET A 167 -3.92 17.63 25.05
C MET A 167 -2.52 17.25 25.57
N PHE A 168 -1.64 18.19 25.89
CA PHE A 168 -0.24 17.90 26.23
C PHE A 168 -0.06 16.92 27.40
N GLY A 169 1.00 16.11 27.34
CA GLY A 169 1.38 15.19 28.40
C GLY A 169 0.58 13.88 28.39
N GLU A 170 0.11 13.46 29.57
CA GLU A 170 -0.54 12.16 29.78
C GLU A 170 -1.84 12.00 28.98
N LYS A 171 -2.56 13.10 28.73
CA LYS A 171 -3.79 13.12 27.92
C LYS A 171 -3.54 12.60 26.50
N PHE A 172 -2.61 13.21 25.78
CA PHE A 172 -2.26 12.79 24.43
C PHE A 172 -1.67 11.37 24.40
N GLN A 173 -0.88 11.00 25.41
CA GLN A 173 -0.37 9.62 25.52
C GLN A 173 -1.51 8.60 25.67
N ALA A 174 -2.52 8.89 26.50
CA ALA A 174 -3.68 8.02 26.66
C ALA A 174 -4.52 7.93 25.38
N VAL A 175 -4.68 9.04 24.65
CA VAL A 175 -5.35 9.06 23.34
C VAL A 175 -4.58 8.23 22.31
N CYS A 176 -3.27 8.40 22.20
CA CYS A 176 -2.43 7.58 21.31
C CYS A 176 -2.54 6.09 21.64
N LEU A 177 -2.62 5.73 22.93
CA LEU A 177 -2.84 4.34 23.36
C LEU A 177 -4.17 3.79 22.89
N LYS A 178 -5.26 4.52 23.13
CA LYS A 178 -6.60 4.09 22.72
C LYS A 178 -6.77 4.06 21.20
N LEU A 179 -6.09 4.96 20.50
CA LEU A 179 -6.05 4.99 19.05
C LEU A 179 -5.31 3.77 18.50
N ALA A 180 -4.15 3.45 19.08
CA ALA A 180 -3.41 2.25 18.72
C ALA A 180 -4.24 0.98 19.00
N GLU A 181 -4.87 0.87 20.16
CA GLU A 181 -5.75 -0.27 20.50
C GLU A 181 -6.87 -0.45 19.48
N SER A 182 -7.56 0.64 19.11
CA SER A 182 -8.62 0.65 18.08
C SER A 182 -8.11 0.15 16.73
N ILE A 183 -6.99 0.71 16.25
CA ILE A 183 -6.44 0.35 14.94
C ILE A 183 -5.89 -1.08 14.92
N LEU A 184 -5.27 -1.53 16.01
CA LEU A 184 -4.75 -2.89 16.13
C LEU A 184 -5.88 -3.93 16.16
N ALA A 185 -7.06 -3.58 16.67
CA ALA A 185 -8.24 -4.44 16.69
C ALA A 185 -8.97 -4.55 15.33
N LEU A 186 -8.71 -3.64 14.38
CA LEU A 186 -9.31 -3.67 13.04
C LEU A 186 -9.01 -5.00 12.33
N LYS A 187 -10.00 -5.49 11.61
CA LYS A 187 -9.90 -6.67 10.74
C LYS A 187 -9.17 -6.33 9.44
N ARG A 188 -8.60 -7.34 8.79
CA ARG A 188 -7.73 -7.15 7.59
C ARG A 188 -8.48 -6.62 6.37
N ASP A 189 -9.78 -6.87 6.30
CA ASP A 189 -10.73 -6.38 5.31
C ASP A 189 -11.25 -4.97 5.61
N GLN A 190 -10.81 -4.37 6.73
CA GLN A 190 -11.05 -2.96 7.03
C GLN A 190 -9.87 -2.11 6.60
N ASP A 191 -10.17 -0.92 6.10
CA ASP A 191 -9.18 0.10 5.81
C ASP A 191 -9.24 1.23 6.84
N PHE A 192 -8.13 1.95 7.04
CA PHE A 192 -8.10 3.08 7.95
C PHE A 192 -7.27 4.26 7.43
N PHE A 193 -7.52 5.43 8.00
CA PHE A 193 -6.70 6.62 7.84
C PHE A 193 -6.68 7.45 9.13
N VAL A 194 -5.53 8.00 9.49
CA VAL A 194 -5.37 8.84 10.69
C VAL A 194 -4.87 10.23 10.31
N VAL A 195 -5.49 11.25 10.90
CA VAL A 195 -5.08 12.65 10.83
C VAL A 195 -5.03 13.20 12.26
N PHE A 196 -3.87 13.71 12.65
CA PHE A 196 -3.78 14.58 13.82
C PHE A 196 -4.05 16.03 13.44
N PHE A 197 -4.62 16.83 14.34
CA PHE A 197 -4.82 18.26 14.08
C PHE A 197 -4.56 19.14 15.29
N ASN A 198 -4.10 20.36 15.00
CA ASN A 198 -4.02 21.50 15.92
C ASN A 198 -4.54 22.74 15.16
N GLN A 199 -3.77 23.84 14.98
CA GLN A 199 -4.13 24.88 13.99
C GLN A 199 -3.90 24.44 12.54
N SER A 200 -3.11 23.40 12.34
CA SER A 200 -2.83 22.70 11.08
C SER A 200 -3.26 21.24 11.20
N PHE A 201 -3.05 20.43 10.16
CA PHE A 201 -3.32 19.00 10.22
C PHE A 201 -2.12 18.19 9.71
N PHE A 202 -1.96 17.00 10.28
CA PHE A 202 -0.84 16.10 10.07
C PHE A 202 -1.39 14.71 9.71
N PRO A 203 -1.51 14.40 8.41
CA PRO A 203 -1.96 13.08 7.97
C PRO A 203 -0.88 12.02 8.22
N MET A 204 -1.27 10.78 8.48
CA MET A 204 -0.34 9.65 8.70
C MET A 204 0.54 9.34 7.48
N THR A 205 0.16 9.81 6.29
CA THR A 205 0.98 9.76 5.08
C THR A 205 1.06 11.15 4.44
N GLY A 206 2.25 11.55 3.99
CA GLY A 206 2.45 12.80 3.24
C GLY A 206 2.15 12.71 1.74
N SER A 207 1.36 11.72 1.30
CA SER A 207 1.11 11.45 -0.12
C SER A 207 0.26 12.57 -0.77
N ALA A 208 0.58 12.92 -2.02
CA ALA A 208 -0.20 13.86 -2.84
C ALA A 208 -1.59 13.34 -3.21
N ALA A 209 -1.81 12.02 -3.14
CA ALA A 209 -3.11 11.37 -3.29
C ALA A 209 -3.37 10.56 -2.02
N PRO A 210 -4.09 11.12 -1.03
CA PRO A 210 -4.33 10.42 0.22
C PRO A 210 -5.31 9.27 -0.04
N LYS A 211 -4.97 8.08 0.47
CA LYS A 211 -5.78 6.89 0.34
C LYS A 211 -5.84 6.17 1.66
N LEU A 212 -7.01 5.62 1.94
CA LEU A 212 -7.20 4.58 2.95
C LEU A 212 -6.18 3.46 2.73
N VAL A 213 -5.66 2.92 3.84
CA VAL A 213 -4.73 1.80 3.80
C VAL A 213 -5.35 0.59 4.51
N PRO A 214 -5.11 -0.64 4.02
CA PRO A 214 -5.63 -1.83 4.67
C PRO A 214 -5.03 -2.03 6.06
N ALA A 215 -5.81 -2.56 6.99
CA ALA A 215 -5.36 -2.88 8.35
C ALA A 215 -4.50 -4.16 8.40
N ASP A 216 -3.52 -4.26 7.50
CA ASP A 216 -2.47 -5.28 7.54
C ASP A 216 -1.39 -4.95 8.59
N LEU A 217 -0.54 -5.92 8.91
CA LEU A 217 0.51 -5.76 9.91
C LEU A 217 1.51 -4.64 9.55
N GLY A 218 1.79 -4.44 8.26
CA GLY A 218 2.73 -3.42 7.80
C GLY A 218 2.22 -2.02 8.13
N ASN A 219 0.97 -1.74 7.77
CA ASN A 219 0.32 -0.46 8.05
C ASN A 219 0.03 -0.29 9.55
N LYS A 220 -0.35 -1.36 10.27
CA LYS A 220 -0.47 -1.36 11.73
C LYS A 220 0.86 -1.09 12.45
N ARG A 221 2.00 -1.48 11.88
CA ARG A 221 3.33 -1.12 12.39
C ARG A 221 3.66 0.33 12.09
N ALA A 222 3.42 0.78 10.86
CA ALA A 222 3.67 2.15 10.45
C ALA A 222 2.90 3.16 11.30
N ILE A 223 1.65 2.84 11.68
CA ILE A 223 0.88 3.73 12.53
C ILE A 223 1.48 3.84 13.93
N LEU A 224 2.01 2.78 14.54
CA LEU A 224 2.65 2.88 15.86
C LEU A 224 3.84 3.85 15.83
N THR A 225 4.63 3.85 14.76
CA THR A 225 5.70 4.83 14.55
C THR A 225 5.16 6.25 14.39
N PHE A 226 4.08 6.43 13.62
CA PHE A 226 3.43 7.73 13.47
C PHE A 226 2.92 8.28 14.82
N LEU A 227 2.23 7.47 15.61
CA LEU A 227 1.71 7.84 16.93
C LEU A 227 2.83 8.24 17.90
N GLN A 228 3.97 7.54 17.87
CA GLN A 228 5.14 7.87 18.69
C GLN A 228 5.83 9.17 18.27
N SER A 229 5.74 9.55 17.00
CA SER A 229 6.35 10.77 16.47
C SER A 229 5.54 12.03 16.75
N ALA A 230 4.25 11.89 17.05
CA ALA A 230 3.34 13.00 17.24
C ALA A 230 3.54 13.68 18.61
N GLN A 231 3.39 15.01 18.63
CA GLN A 231 3.45 15.81 19.85
C GLN A 231 2.28 16.79 19.90
N ALA A 232 1.63 16.85 21.05
CA ALA A 232 0.58 17.82 21.31
C ALA A 232 1.17 19.23 21.42
N SER A 233 0.72 20.16 20.57
CA SER A 233 1.16 21.55 20.56
C SER A 233 0.23 22.43 19.74
N GLY A 234 0.26 23.74 20.00
CA GLY A 234 -0.54 24.72 19.27
C GLY A 234 -1.97 24.86 19.79
N GLY A 235 -2.84 25.43 18.96
CA GLY A 235 -4.26 25.67 19.19
C GLY A 235 -5.11 24.66 18.43
N THR A 236 -6.40 24.92 18.28
CA THR A 236 -7.37 23.87 17.92
C THR A 236 -8.23 24.31 16.73
N ASN A 237 -8.09 23.63 15.60
CA ASN A 237 -8.91 23.83 14.40
C ASN A 237 -9.08 22.51 13.62
N PRO A 238 -10.18 21.77 13.84
CA PRO A 238 -10.43 20.50 13.16
C PRO A 238 -10.90 20.65 11.71
N GLU A 239 -11.38 21.83 11.29
CA GLU A 239 -12.07 21.99 10.01
C GLU A 239 -11.20 21.62 8.79
N PRO A 240 -9.94 22.06 8.66
CA PRO A 240 -9.08 21.66 7.56
C PRO A 240 -8.83 20.14 7.51
N ALA A 241 -8.67 19.49 8.66
CA ALA A 241 -8.48 18.04 8.76
C ALA A 241 -9.74 17.29 8.31
N LEU A 242 -10.92 17.77 8.73
CA LEU A 242 -12.20 17.19 8.35
C LEU A 242 -12.50 17.38 6.86
N GLN A 243 -12.22 18.56 6.30
CA GLN A 243 -12.31 18.79 4.85
C GLN A 243 -11.37 17.88 4.08
N PHE A 244 -10.14 17.70 4.55
CA PHE A 244 -9.21 16.74 3.96
C PHE A 244 -9.78 15.31 3.98
N MET A 245 -10.43 14.88 5.07
CA MET A 245 -11.05 13.56 5.15
C MET A 245 -12.21 13.35 4.15
N THR A 246 -12.88 14.42 3.68
CA THR A 246 -13.87 14.30 2.59
C THR A 246 -13.24 13.88 1.26
N THR A 247 -11.93 14.12 1.07
CA THR A 247 -11.18 13.63 -0.10
C THR A 247 -10.72 12.19 0.08
N VAL A 248 -10.47 11.76 1.33
CA VAL A 248 -10.11 10.38 1.70
C VAL A 248 -11.32 9.44 1.60
N ARG A 249 -12.52 9.95 1.92
CA ARG A 249 -13.83 9.27 1.84
C ARG A 249 -13.91 7.94 2.63
N PRO A 250 -13.63 7.94 3.95
CA PRO A 250 -13.98 6.79 4.78
C PRO A 250 -15.51 6.66 4.93
N ASP A 251 -16.01 5.50 5.36
CA ASP A 251 -17.44 5.33 5.69
C ASP A 251 -17.78 6.10 6.97
N VAL A 252 -16.88 6.02 7.96
CA VAL A 252 -17.04 6.64 9.27
C VAL A 252 -15.82 7.44 9.66
N ILE A 253 -16.02 8.57 10.34
CA ILE A 253 -14.97 9.33 11.01
C ILE A 253 -15.21 9.28 12.52
N TYR A 254 -14.17 8.98 13.28
CA TYR A 254 -14.08 9.30 14.69
C TYR A 254 -13.34 10.62 14.88
N LEU A 255 -14.05 11.66 15.33
CA LEU A 255 -13.48 12.94 15.75
C LEU A 255 -13.28 12.95 17.27
N LEU A 256 -12.05 13.10 17.75
CA LEU A 256 -11.74 13.23 19.18
C LEU A 256 -11.08 14.56 19.47
N THR A 257 -11.65 15.32 20.42
CA THR A 257 -11.16 16.63 20.86
C THR A 257 -11.80 17.01 22.20
N ASP A 258 -11.22 18.00 22.88
CA ASP A 258 -11.82 18.63 24.05
C ASP A 258 -12.92 19.65 23.70
N GLY A 259 -13.08 20.01 22.42
CA GLY A 259 -14.16 20.86 21.96
C GLY A 259 -13.87 22.36 21.92
N GLU A 260 -12.62 22.78 22.11
CA GLU A 260 -12.22 24.20 22.08
C GLU A 260 -12.12 24.76 20.65
N PHE A 261 -13.21 24.69 19.86
CA PHE A 261 -13.25 25.22 18.49
C PHE A 261 -14.65 25.72 18.08
N SER A 262 -14.71 26.53 17.03
CA SER A 262 -15.97 27.07 16.48
C SER A 262 -16.72 26.06 15.62
N SER A 263 -18.03 26.27 15.41
CA SER A 263 -18.82 25.45 14.49
C SER A 263 -18.20 25.33 13.10
N LEU A 264 -18.30 24.14 12.50
CA LEU A 264 -17.82 23.88 11.15
C LEU A 264 -18.63 24.67 10.10
N GLY A 265 -17.97 25.06 9.01
CA GLY A 265 -18.62 25.68 7.86
C GLY A 265 -19.55 24.73 7.11
N GLN A 266 -20.55 25.29 6.43
CA GLN A 266 -21.53 24.52 5.64
C GLN A 266 -20.89 23.70 4.51
N ALA A 267 -19.78 24.17 3.94
CA ALA A 267 -19.05 23.44 2.91
C ALA A 267 -18.52 22.08 3.43
N THR A 268 -18.08 22.03 4.69
CA THR A 268 -17.58 20.82 5.33
C THR A 268 -18.70 19.78 5.50
N TYR A 269 -19.89 20.22 5.93
CA TYR A 269 -21.06 19.34 6.03
C TYR A 269 -21.52 18.79 4.68
N ARG A 270 -21.53 19.63 3.63
CA ARG A 270 -21.81 19.16 2.26
C ARG A 270 -20.79 18.14 1.80
N GLY A 271 -19.52 18.35 2.10
CA GLY A 271 -18.46 17.38 1.80
C GLY A 271 -18.67 16.03 2.48
N PHE A 272 -19.20 15.98 3.70
CA PHE A 272 -19.58 14.72 4.34
C PHE A 272 -20.77 14.04 3.65
N GLU A 273 -21.81 14.81 3.32
CA GLU A 273 -23.01 14.32 2.63
C GLU A 273 -22.65 13.75 1.23
N ASP A 274 -21.91 14.51 0.43
CA ASP A 274 -21.42 14.10 -0.90
C ASP A 274 -20.49 12.87 -0.83
N ALA A 275 -19.85 12.66 0.32
CA ALA A 275 -18.98 11.53 0.57
C ALA A 275 -19.69 10.32 1.20
N GLY A 276 -20.90 10.47 1.73
CA GLY A 276 -21.57 9.45 2.52
C GLY A 276 -20.90 9.19 3.88
N ILE A 277 -20.20 10.19 4.43
CA ILE A 277 -19.42 10.06 5.67
C ILE A 277 -20.33 10.27 6.89
N VAL A 278 -20.30 9.31 7.83
CA VAL A 278 -20.87 9.46 9.17
C VAL A 278 -19.79 9.92 10.15
N VAL A 279 -20.05 10.95 10.96
CA VAL A 279 -19.06 11.47 11.92
C VAL A 279 -19.50 11.18 13.36
N HIS A 280 -18.82 10.23 14.00
CA HIS A 280 -18.90 10.00 15.43
C HIS A 280 -17.96 10.97 16.16
N THR A 281 -18.42 11.60 17.24
CA THR A 281 -17.64 12.59 17.98
C THR A 281 -17.42 12.16 19.43
N ILE A 282 -16.22 12.41 19.94
CA ILE A 282 -15.78 12.01 21.27
C ILE A 282 -15.21 13.24 21.99
N GLY A 283 -15.88 13.67 23.04
CA GLY A 283 -15.39 14.71 23.95
C GLY A 283 -14.41 14.11 24.94
N PHE A 284 -13.13 14.47 24.85
CA PHE A 284 -12.07 13.92 25.69
C PHE A 284 -11.77 14.82 26.90
N GLU A 285 -11.91 14.27 28.11
CA GLU A 285 -11.69 14.96 29.39
C GLU A 285 -12.35 16.33 29.49
N THR A 286 -13.58 16.40 29.00
CA THR A 286 -14.41 17.61 28.97
C THR A 286 -15.24 17.72 30.25
N ASP A 287 -15.49 18.96 30.69
CA ASP A 287 -16.33 19.27 31.86
C ASP A 287 -17.84 19.22 31.51
N GLY A 288 -18.25 18.18 30.75
CA GLY A 288 -19.64 17.94 30.37
C GLY A 288 -19.86 17.84 28.87
N ARG A 289 -21.06 18.23 28.43
CA ARG A 289 -21.44 18.18 27.01
C ARG A 289 -20.77 19.31 26.24
N VAL A 290 -20.32 18.99 25.03
CA VAL A 290 -19.73 19.92 24.08
C VAL A 290 -20.72 20.08 22.92
N GLU A 291 -21.42 21.22 22.89
CA GLU A 291 -22.51 21.48 21.94
C GLU A 291 -22.07 21.34 20.47
N VAL A 292 -20.87 21.82 20.13
CA VAL A 292 -20.35 21.73 18.76
C VAL A 292 -20.13 20.28 18.31
N LEU A 293 -19.69 19.39 19.20
CA LEU A 293 -19.50 17.97 18.89
C LEU A 293 -20.85 17.25 18.73
N GLU A 294 -21.80 17.54 19.62
CA GLU A 294 -23.17 17.01 19.53
C GLU A 294 -23.85 17.46 18.22
N GLU A 295 -23.64 18.71 17.80
CA GLU A 295 -24.15 19.22 16.52
C GLU A 295 -23.56 18.43 15.34
N ILE A 296 -22.24 18.24 15.29
CA ILE A 296 -21.56 17.53 14.21
C ILE A 296 -22.08 16.09 14.08
N ALA A 297 -22.13 15.36 15.18
CA ALA A 297 -22.62 13.98 15.18
C ALA A 297 -24.07 13.91 14.71
N ARG A 298 -24.96 14.75 15.27
CA ARG A 298 -26.37 14.79 14.89
C ARG A 298 -26.58 15.10 13.41
N ARG A 299 -25.80 16.03 12.84
CA ARG A 299 -25.93 16.45 11.44
C ARG A 299 -25.40 15.43 10.45
N THR A 300 -24.56 14.50 10.88
CA THR A 300 -23.94 13.46 10.04
C THR A 300 -24.46 12.06 10.36
N SER A 301 -25.54 11.95 11.14
CA SER A 301 -26.12 10.68 11.63
C SER A 301 -25.17 9.84 12.47
N GLY A 302 -24.15 10.46 13.06
CA GLY A 302 -23.23 9.82 14.00
C GLY A 302 -23.70 9.89 15.45
N THR A 303 -22.84 9.42 16.34
CA THR A 303 -23.07 9.42 17.79
C THR A 303 -22.09 10.37 18.48
N TYR A 304 -22.56 11.05 19.52
CA TYR A 304 -21.71 11.84 20.41
C TYR A 304 -21.49 11.10 21.73
N GLN A 305 -20.22 10.90 22.08
CA GLN A 305 -19.79 10.35 23.35
C GLN A 305 -19.13 11.46 24.18
N ALA A 306 -19.72 11.78 25.33
CA ALA A 306 -19.23 12.84 26.21
C ALA A 306 -18.19 12.35 27.22
N ALA A 307 -17.31 13.27 27.64
CA ALA A 307 -16.47 13.18 28.83
C ALA A 307 -15.70 11.87 29.02
N VAL A 308 -15.16 11.34 27.92
CA VAL A 308 -14.30 10.15 27.97
C VAL A 308 -12.99 10.49 28.66
N ARG A 309 -12.49 9.60 29.52
CA ARG A 309 -11.24 9.82 30.25
C ARG A 309 -10.14 8.90 29.75
N GLY A 310 -8.93 9.43 29.67
CA GLY A 310 -7.75 8.62 29.52
C GLY A 310 -7.43 7.93 30.85
N ALA A 311 -7.18 6.62 30.84
CA ALA A 311 -6.46 6.01 31.93
C ALA A 311 -4.96 6.14 31.64
N PRO A 312 -4.14 6.73 32.53
CA PRO A 312 -2.69 6.62 32.44
C PRO A 312 -2.31 5.16 32.66
N GLY A 313 -2.29 4.39 31.58
CA GLY A 313 -1.89 3.00 31.59
C GLY A 313 -0.40 2.89 31.28
N ALA A 314 0.33 2.15 32.10
CA ALA A 314 1.67 1.66 31.78
C ALA A 314 1.59 0.62 30.64
N SER A 315 1.17 1.06 29.46
CA SER A 315 1.09 0.19 28.29
C SER A 315 2.49 -0.11 27.77
N LEU A 316 2.78 -1.40 27.63
CA LEU A 316 4.03 -1.87 27.05
C LEU A 316 4.13 -1.58 25.55
N LEU A 317 3.02 -1.21 24.90
CA LEU A 317 3.00 -0.85 23.48
C LEU A 317 3.87 0.38 23.18
N PHE A 318 3.98 1.32 24.11
CA PHE A 318 4.84 2.51 23.97
C PHE A 318 5.98 2.58 24.98
N ALA A 319 6.15 1.57 25.83
CA ALA A 319 7.26 1.49 26.77
C ALA A 319 8.62 1.35 26.06
N SER A 320 9.73 1.59 26.76
CA SER A 320 11.06 1.35 26.19
C SER A 320 11.28 -0.13 25.85
N ASP A 321 12.12 -0.41 24.86
CA ASP A 321 12.49 -1.79 24.50
C ASP A 321 13.03 -2.58 25.70
N GLN A 322 13.76 -1.91 26.58
CA GLN A 322 14.26 -2.50 27.84
C GLN A 322 13.11 -2.84 28.80
N ALA A 323 12.10 -1.99 28.92
CA ALA A 323 10.93 -2.24 29.77
C ALA A 323 10.11 -3.43 29.23
N VAL A 324 9.89 -3.51 27.92
CA VAL A 324 9.22 -4.66 27.30
C VAL A 324 10.03 -5.95 27.53
N ARG A 325 11.35 -5.90 27.37
CA ARG A 325 12.22 -7.06 27.61
C ARG A 325 12.23 -7.50 29.08
N ALA A 326 12.24 -6.55 30.01
CA ALA A 326 12.14 -6.83 31.43
C ALA A 326 10.79 -7.47 31.78
N ALA A 327 9.69 -6.94 31.23
CA ALA A 327 8.34 -7.45 31.40
C ALA A 327 8.19 -8.90 30.88
N LEU A 328 8.79 -9.24 29.73
CA LEU A 328 8.83 -10.60 29.20
C LEU A 328 9.50 -11.61 30.15
N SER A 329 10.54 -11.15 30.84
CA SER A 329 11.34 -11.96 31.77
C SER A 329 10.73 -12.01 33.18
N GLY A 330 9.64 -11.27 33.41
CA GLY A 330 8.94 -11.21 34.69
C GLY A 330 8.20 -12.51 35.02
N THR A 331 7.55 -12.53 36.18
CA THR A 331 6.71 -13.65 36.64
C THR A 331 5.21 -13.39 36.46
N ASP A 332 4.80 -12.12 36.34
CA ASP A 332 3.40 -11.76 36.16
C ASP A 332 2.89 -12.13 34.76
N ARG A 333 1.95 -13.07 34.70
CA ARG A 333 1.46 -13.65 33.45
C ARG A 333 0.85 -12.61 32.52
N VAL A 334 0.07 -11.68 33.08
CA VAL A 334 -0.61 -10.64 32.30
C VAL A 334 0.41 -9.69 31.67
N THR A 335 1.36 -9.21 32.47
CA THR A 335 2.44 -8.32 32.00
C THR A 335 3.30 -8.98 30.94
N ARG A 336 3.63 -10.28 31.10
CA ARG A 336 4.39 -11.04 30.08
C ARG A 336 3.65 -11.15 28.75
N ARG A 337 2.33 -11.41 28.80
CA ARG A 337 1.47 -11.48 27.61
C ARG A 337 1.41 -10.15 26.87
N GLU A 338 1.17 -9.06 27.61
CA GLU A 338 1.21 -7.70 27.07
C GLU A 338 2.58 -7.36 26.47
N ALA A 339 3.67 -7.81 27.10
CA ALA A 339 5.02 -7.60 26.60
C ALA A 339 5.29 -8.36 25.29
N ALA A 340 4.82 -9.61 25.19
CA ALA A 340 4.94 -10.43 23.98
C ALA A 340 4.17 -9.81 22.82
N ARG A 341 2.93 -9.39 23.09
CA ARG A 341 2.08 -8.68 22.13
C ARG A 341 2.74 -7.38 21.67
N ALA A 342 3.20 -6.54 22.59
CA ALA A 342 3.89 -5.31 22.27
C ALA A 342 5.14 -5.56 21.41
N ALA A 343 5.96 -6.57 21.75
CA ALA A 343 7.16 -6.90 21.00
C ALA A 343 6.86 -7.31 19.55
N MET A 344 5.81 -8.11 19.33
CA MET A 344 5.35 -8.53 17.99
C MET A 344 4.80 -7.36 17.18
N LEU A 345 3.90 -6.58 17.78
CA LEU A 345 3.23 -5.47 17.10
C LEU A 345 4.19 -4.35 16.73
N ARG A 346 5.22 -4.11 17.56
CA ARG A 346 6.28 -3.13 17.26
C ARG A 346 7.40 -3.69 16.38
N GLY A 347 7.44 -5.00 16.14
CA GLY A 347 8.50 -5.65 15.38
C GLY A 347 9.89 -5.52 16.02
N LEU A 348 9.97 -5.63 17.36
CA LEU A 348 11.22 -5.43 18.10
C LEU A 348 12.29 -6.46 17.71
N PRO A 349 13.59 -6.14 17.80
CA PRO A 349 14.67 -7.04 17.38
C PRO A 349 14.66 -8.41 18.08
N PHE A 350 14.13 -8.47 19.30
CA PHE A 350 14.03 -9.70 20.08
C PHE A 350 12.72 -10.48 19.85
N GLU A 351 11.89 -10.11 18.87
CA GLU A 351 10.73 -10.89 18.40
C GLU A 351 11.09 -12.38 18.20
N ILE A 352 12.30 -12.67 17.73
CA ILE A 352 12.79 -14.05 17.57
C ILE A 352 12.88 -14.84 18.89
N HIS A 353 13.15 -14.17 20.01
CA HIS A 353 13.14 -14.78 21.35
C HIS A 353 11.71 -14.98 21.86
N VAL A 354 10.77 -14.11 21.45
CA VAL A 354 9.35 -14.30 21.77
C VAL A 354 8.82 -15.55 21.09
N ILE A 355 9.29 -15.89 19.88
CA ILE A 355 8.96 -17.17 19.22
C ILE A 355 9.42 -18.37 20.08
N ASP A 356 10.59 -18.29 20.72
CA ASP A 356 11.06 -19.38 21.60
C ASP A 356 10.16 -19.60 22.83
N MET A 357 9.38 -18.59 23.22
CA MET A 357 8.42 -18.67 24.31
C MET A 357 7.15 -19.46 23.93
N LEU A 358 7.05 -20.00 22.70
CA LEU A 358 6.11 -21.08 22.40
C LEU A 358 6.39 -22.36 23.23
N ARG A 359 7.57 -22.48 23.86
CA ARG A 359 7.88 -23.53 24.85
C ARG A 359 7.45 -23.17 26.27
N ASP A 360 6.94 -21.97 26.51
CA ASP A 360 6.62 -21.51 27.86
C ASP A 360 5.55 -22.40 28.50
N SER A 361 5.64 -22.64 29.80
CA SER A 361 4.65 -23.42 30.53
C SER A 361 3.25 -22.77 30.55
N ASP A 362 3.17 -21.44 30.43
CA ASP A 362 1.92 -20.69 30.45
C ASP A 362 1.16 -20.79 29.12
N ALA A 363 0.02 -21.49 29.13
CA ALA A 363 -0.79 -21.73 27.94
C ALA A 363 -1.33 -20.44 27.32
N ASP A 364 -1.80 -19.51 28.13
CA ASP A 364 -2.37 -18.25 27.66
C ASP A 364 -1.33 -17.39 26.93
N LEU A 365 -0.08 -17.45 27.40
CA LEU A 365 1.04 -16.79 26.75
C LEU A 365 1.39 -17.43 25.42
N ARG A 366 1.43 -18.76 25.35
CA ARG A 366 1.63 -19.48 24.08
C ARG A 366 0.54 -19.13 23.07
N ASP A 367 -0.73 -19.14 23.49
CA ASP A 367 -1.87 -18.83 22.63
C ASP A 367 -1.83 -17.36 22.16
N THR A 368 -1.43 -16.44 23.05
CA THR A 368 -1.23 -15.03 22.67
C THR A 368 -0.14 -14.91 21.61
N ILE A 369 1.02 -15.54 21.81
CA ILE A 369 2.13 -15.51 20.86
C ILE A 369 1.72 -16.13 19.53
N HIS A 370 1.02 -17.27 19.56
CA HIS A 370 0.56 -17.97 18.37
C HIS A 370 -0.43 -17.14 17.55
N ASN A 371 -1.42 -16.51 18.19
CA ASN A 371 -2.37 -15.64 17.53
C ASN A 371 -1.70 -14.42 16.90
N GLU A 372 -0.81 -13.74 17.64
CA GLU A 372 -0.08 -12.58 17.12
C GLU A 372 0.84 -12.96 15.95
N LEU A 373 1.45 -14.14 15.97
CA LEU A 373 2.24 -14.67 14.87
C LEU A 373 1.39 -14.97 13.63
N ARG A 374 0.22 -15.59 13.81
CA ARG A 374 -0.73 -15.90 12.73
C ARG A 374 -1.27 -14.63 12.08
N ASP A 375 -1.66 -13.64 12.87
CA ASP A 375 -2.10 -12.34 12.37
C ASP A 375 -0.97 -11.64 11.60
N ALA A 376 0.26 -11.71 12.14
CA ALA A 376 1.43 -11.16 11.50
C ALA A 376 1.79 -11.85 10.18
N ALA A 377 1.47 -13.14 10.03
CA ALA A 377 1.68 -13.95 8.82
C ALA A 377 0.48 -13.98 7.87
N ASP A 378 -0.41 -12.98 7.96
CA ASP A 378 -1.56 -12.86 7.07
C ASP A 378 -2.44 -14.14 7.10
N GLY A 379 -2.73 -14.60 8.32
CA GLY A 379 -3.57 -15.77 8.58
C GLY A 379 -2.87 -17.12 8.37
N SER A 380 -1.66 -17.14 7.83
CA SER A 380 -0.85 -18.36 7.68
C SER A 380 -0.48 -18.90 9.06
N ASP A 381 -0.65 -20.20 9.26
CA ASP A 381 -0.38 -20.83 10.54
C ASP A 381 0.81 -21.79 10.41
N PHE A 382 1.90 -21.47 11.11
CA PHE A 382 3.07 -22.33 11.22
C PHE A 382 3.25 -22.92 12.62
N GLY A 383 2.16 -22.90 13.41
CA GLY A 383 2.07 -23.50 14.73
C GLY A 383 2.35 -25.00 14.76
N PRO A 384 2.31 -25.60 15.96
CA PRO A 384 2.60 -27.02 16.14
C PRO A 384 1.52 -27.88 15.48
N ALA A 385 1.92 -28.85 14.65
CA ALA A 385 0.97 -29.77 14.01
C ALA A 385 0.38 -30.80 15.00
N SER A 386 1.07 -31.03 16.11
CA SER A 386 0.64 -31.84 17.25
C SER A 386 1.21 -31.25 18.54
N PRO A 387 0.72 -31.63 19.73
CA PRO A 387 1.26 -31.16 21.00
C PRO A 387 2.78 -31.36 21.17
N ASP A 388 3.36 -32.34 20.47
CA ASP A 388 4.79 -32.66 20.53
C ASP A 388 5.64 -31.88 19.49
N ASP A 389 5.01 -31.16 18.57
CA ASP A 389 5.66 -30.45 17.45
C ASP A 389 5.98 -28.98 17.75
N ILE A 390 6.16 -28.62 19.03
CA ILE A 390 6.49 -27.24 19.43
C ILE A 390 7.81 -26.79 18.79
N ASP A 391 8.82 -27.67 18.76
CA ASP A 391 10.11 -27.34 18.16
C ASP A 391 10.03 -27.17 16.63
N GLY A 392 9.18 -27.93 15.95
CA GLY A 392 8.93 -27.74 14.52
C GLY A 392 8.26 -26.40 14.25
N ALA A 393 7.25 -26.04 15.06
CA ALA A 393 6.59 -24.75 14.97
C ALA A 393 7.57 -23.58 15.11
N ILE A 394 8.45 -23.66 16.11
CA ILE A 394 9.47 -22.63 16.35
C ILE A 394 10.44 -22.52 15.16
N ARG A 395 10.85 -23.63 14.56
CA ARG A 395 11.69 -23.60 13.34
C ARG A 395 10.98 -22.91 12.19
N ARG A 396 9.71 -23.24 11.93
CA ARG A 396 8.93 -22.63 10.85
C ARG A 396 8.70 -21.12 11.08
N TRP A 397 8.33 -20.72 12.29
CA TRP A 397 8.15 -19.31 12.65
C TRP A 397 9.46 -18.49 12.54
N LYS A 398 10.60 -19.06 12.96
CA LYS A 398 11.91 -18.42 12.78
C LYS A 398 12.31 -18.30 11.31
N LEU A 399 12.04 -19.33 10.51
CA LEU A 399 12.25 -19.29 9.06
C LEU A 399 11.39 -18.20 8.41
N TRP A 400 10.11 -18.13 8.75
CA TRP A 400 9.19 -17.10 8.29
C TRP A 400 9.71 -15.70 8.60
N ARG A 401 10.12 -15.47 9.85
CA ARG A 401 10.66 -14.18 10.29
C ARG A 401 11.92 -13.77 9.51
N THR A 402 12.76 -14.75 9.17
CA THR A 402 13.98 -14.56 8.39
C THR A 402 13.66 -14.23 6.93
N LEU A 403 12.75 -15.00 6.31
CA LEU A 403 12.42 -14.85 4.89
C LEU A 403 11.73 -13.52 4.57
N ARG A 404 10.96 -12.93 5.51
CA ARG A 404 10.40 -11.57 5.32
C ARG A 404 11.46 -10.47 5.14
N GLY A 405 12.68 -10.70 5.61
CA GLY A 405 13.77 -9.73 5.56
C GLY A 405 14.74 -9.91 4.38
N VAL A 406 14.50 -10.90 3.51
CA VAL A 406 15.39 -11.19 2.38
C VAL A 406 14.75 -10.88 1.04
N GLY A 407 15.59 -10.71 0.00
CA GLY A 407 15.12 -10.42 -1.35
C GLY A 407 14.47 -11.63 -2.05
N ARG A 408 13.71 -11.34 -3.11
CA ARG A 408 12.96 -12.30 -3.95
C ARG A 408 13.72 -13.60 -4.25
N SER A 409 14.98 -13.51 -4.69
CA SER A 409 15.77 -14.68 -5.08
C SER A 409 15.90 -15.71 -3.94
N ARG A 410 16.14 -15.28 -2.70
CA ARG A 410 16.27 -16.21 -1.56
C ARG A 410 14.93 -16.86 -1.19
N ILE A 411 13.82 -16.13 -1.34
CA ILE A 411 12.47 -16.67 -1.10
C ILE A 411 12.16 -17.77 -2.12
N LEU A 412 12.42 -17.50 -3.41
CA LEU A 412 12.20 -18.50 -4.46
C LEU A 412 13.12 -19.71 -4.32
N SER A 413 14.38 -19.52 -3.88
CA SER A 413 15.26 -20.65 -3.56
C SER A 413 14.75 -21.50 -2.40
N ALA A 414 14.15 -20.88 -1.37
CA ALA A 414 13.53 -21.62 -0.27
C ALA A 414 12.28 -22.41 -0.71
N LEU A 415 11.53 -21.87 -1.69
CA LEU A 415 10.40 -22.57 -2.30
C LEU A 415 10.81 -23.79 -3.11
N GLN A 416 11.98 -23.75 -3.74
CA GLN A 416 12.53 -24.87 -4.52
C GLN A 416 13.21 -25.94 -3.64
N ASN A 417 13.31 -25.72 -2.33
CA ASN A 417 13.89 -26.69 -1.41
C ASN A 417 12.98 -27.93 -1.29
N ASN A 418 13.55 -29.12 -1.07
CA ASN A 418 12.80 -30.37 -0.87
C ASN A 418 12.20 -30.51 0.54
N ASP A 419 12.38 -29.51 1.40
CA ASP A 419 11.82 -29.48 2.74
C ASP A 419 10.41 -28.86 2.73
N PRO A 420 9.34 -29.61 3.03
CA PRO A 420 7.97 -29.10 2.93
C PRO A 420 7.67 -27.91 3.86
N ASP A 421 8.31 -27.86 5.03
CA ASP A 421 8.19 -26.74 5.96
C ASP A 421 8.78 -25.46 5.35
N SER A 422 9.96 -25.56 4.71
CA SER A 422 10.56 -24.46 3.96
C SER A 422 9.69 -24.00 2.79
N GLN A 423 9.10 -24.94 2.04
CA GLN A 423 8.21 -24.61 0.92
C GLN A 423 6.97 -23.86 1.38
N ALA A 424 6.30 -24.34 2.45
CA ALA A 424 5.08 -23.72 2.98
C ALA A 424 5.35 -22.28 3.43
N VAL A 425 6.44 -22.09 4.18
CA VAL A 425 6.83 -20.78 4.69
C VAL A 425 7.22 -19.86 3.53
N ALA A 426 7.98 -20.34 2.54
CA ALA A 426 8.38 -19.54 1.39
C ALA A 426 7.18 -19.11 0.54
N ALA A 427 6.23 -20.01 0.29
CA ALA A 427 5.00 -19.72 -0.44
C ALA A 427 4.16 -18.64 0.26
N ALA A 428 3.97 -18.77 1.59
CA ALA A 428 3.25 -17.79 2.38
C ALA A 428 3.93 -16.40 2.40
N VAL A 429 5.27 -16.36 2.52
CA VAL A 429 6.03 -15.10 2.45
C VAL A 429 5.92 -14.49 1.06
N ALA A 430 6.03 -15.29 -0.01
CA ALA A 430 5.89 -14.82 -1.37
C ALA A 430 4.49 -14.23 -1.63
N ARG A 431 3.44 -14.89 -1.13
CA ARG A 431 2.06 -14.41 -1.14
C ARG A 431 1.92 -13.06 -0.43
N ALA A 432 2.38 -12.97 0.81
CA ALA A 432 2.29 -11.75 1.61
C ALA A 432 3.06 -10.58 0.98
N MET A 433 4.19 -10.86 0.33
CA MET A 433 5.00 -9.86 -0.40
C MET A 433 4.49 -9.59 -1.83
N LYS A 434 3.40 -10.24 -2.25
CA LYS A 434 2.83 -10.14 -3.61
C LYS A 434 3.88 -10.34 -4.70
N ILE A 435 4.74 -11.36 -4.52
CA ILE A 435 5.78 -11.68 -5.50
C ILE A 435 5.12 -12.26 -6.75
N ASP A 436 5.34 -11.62 -7.89
CA ASP A 436 4.87 -12.12 -9.19
C ASP A 436 5.86 -13.15 -9.77
N ALA A 437 5.63 -14.43 -9.47
CA ALA A 437 6.49 -15.57 -9.85
C ALA A 437 5.65 -16.82 -10.24
N PRO A 438 4.76 -16.71 -11.24
CA PRO A 438 3.81 -17.77 -11.55
C PRO A 438 4.51 -19.07 -11.99
N ASP A 439 5.62 -18.98 -12.73
CA ASP A 439 6.33 -20.15 -13.25
C ASP A 439 6.92 -20.99 -12.09
N GLU A 440 7.50 -20.34 -11.09
CA GLU A 440 8.02 -20.99 -9.89
C GLU A 440 6.91 -21.55 -8.98
N PHE A 441 5.79 -20.85 -8.85
CA PHE A 441 4.64 -21.34 -8.07
C PHE A 441 3.98 -22.56 -8.72
N ILE A 442 3.81 -22.55 -10.05
CA ILE A 442 3.25 -23.68 -10.81
C ILE A 442 4.16 -24.90 -10.69
N ALA A 443 5.48 -24.71 -10.80
CA ALA A 443 6.45 -25.78 -10.63
C ALA A 443 6.37 -26.40 -9.23
N ALA A 444 6.22 -25.57 -8.20
CA ALA A 444 6.11 -26.02 -6.81
C ALA A 444 4.81 -26.78 -6.50
N LEU A 445 3.70 -26.53 -7.22
CA LEU A 445 2.43 -27.23 -6.96
C LEU A 445 2.56 -28.76 -7.05
N LYS A 446 3.41 -29.26 -7.94
CA LYS A 446 3.53 -30.70 -8.23
C LYS A 446 4.27 -31.42 -7.08
N GLY A 447 3.52 -32.13 -6.24
CA GLY A 447 4.07 -32.96 -5.16
C GLY A 447 4.14 -32.27 -3.79
N SER A 448 3.60 -31.06 -3.66
CA SER A 448 3.51 -30.36 -2.39
C SER A 448 2.36 -30.88 -1.50
N PRO A 449 2.54 -30.90 -0.16
CA PRO A 449 1.49 -31.27 0.77
C PRO A 449 0.38 -30.19 0.89
N PRO A 450 -0.80 -30.53 1.46
CA PRO A 450 -1.97 -29.64 1.49
C PRO A 450 -1.73 -28.23 2.05
N ASN A 451 -0.93 -28.12 3.11
CA ASN A 451 -0.58 -26.84 3.73
C ASN A 451 0.22 -25.92 2.78
N VAL A 452 1.05 -26.49 1.91
CA VAL A 452 1.80 -25.75 0.88
C VAL A 452 0.88 -25.39 -0.29
N LEU A 453 -0.01 -26.29 -0.69
CA LEU A 453 -0.94 -26.08 -1.81
C LEU A 453 -1.85 -24.87 -1.59
N ARG A 454 -2.35 -24.67 -0.37
CA ARG A 454 -3.18 -23.52 -0.01
C ARG A 454 -2.45 -22.18 -0.25
N GLU A 455 -1.20 -22.10 0.19
CA GLU A 455 -0.39 -20.88 0.05
C GLU A 455 -0.02 -20.64 -1.42
N LEU A 456 0.35 -21.69 -2.15
CA LEU A 456 0.67 -21.63 -3.59
C LEU A 456 -0.52 -21.20 -4.43
N ARG A 457 -1.71 -21.78 -4.21
CA ARG A 457 -2.95 -21.38 -4.89
C ARG A 457 -3.22 -19.90 -4.64
N SER A 458 -3.14 -19.45 -3.40
CA SER A 458 -3.40 -18.05 -3.05
C SER A 458 -2.37 -17.09 -3.69
N ALA A 459 -1.10 -17.50 -3.78
CA ALA A 459 -0.07 -16.74 -4.50
C ALA A 459 -0.35 -16.67 -6.02
N LEU A 460 -0.81 -17.77 -6.62
CA LEU A 460 -1.16 -17.83 -8.04
C LEU A 460 -2.41 -17.01 -8.38
N VAL A 461 -3.43 -17.01 -7.52
CA VAL A 461 -4.61 -16.15 -7.66
C VAL A 461 -4.22 -14.66 -7.63
N ASN A 462 -3.22 -14.29 -6.82
CA ASN A 462 -2.68 -12.93 -6.84
C ASN A 462 -1.98 -12.60 -8.17
N CYS A 463 -1.18 -13.53 -8.73
CA CYS A 463 -0.54 -13.38 -10.04
C CYS A 463 -1.57 -13.24 -11.18
N SER A 464 -2.67 -13.99 -11.14
CA SER A 464 -3.71 -13.98 -12.16
C SER A 464 -4.73 -12.86 -12.03
N ARG A 465 -4.61 -12.01 -11.01
CA ARG A 465 -5.56 -10.93 -10.69
C ARG A 465 -6.97 -11.46 -10.38
N GLY A 466 -7.04 -12.61 -9.70
CA GLY A 466 -8.29 -13.16 -9.16
C GLY A 466 -8.83 -14.39 -9.88
N GLU A 467 -8.21 -14.83 -10.99
CA GLU A 467 -8.60 -16.11 -11.61
C GLU A 467 -8.08 -17.28 -10.77
N ASP A 468 -8.92 -18.28 -10.53
CA ASP A 468 -8.57 -19.42 -9.68
C ASP A 468 -8.75 -20.74 -10.44
N PHE A 469 -7.65 -21.46 -10.64
CA PHE A 469 -7.62 -22.76 -11.31
C PHE A 469 -7.38 -23.92 -10.32
N GLY A 470 -7.54 -23.68 -9.02
CA GLY A 470 -7.38 -24.66 -7.95
C GLY A 470 -5.91 -24.90 -7.55
N PRO A 471 -5.57 -26.05 -6.94
CA PRO A 471 -6.48 -27.12 -6.49
C PRO A 471 -7.30 -26.76 -5.23
N SER A 472 -8.35 -27.52 -4.92
CA SER A 472 -9.02 -27.42 -3.61
C SER A 472 -8.09 -27.90 -2.48
N GLU A 473 -8.36 -27.52 -1.23
CA GLU A 473 -7.50 -27.90 -0.09
C GLU A 473 -7.48 -29.41 0.16
N ASP A 474 -8.55 -30.10 -0.20
CA ASP A 474 -8.76 -31.55 -0.10
C ASP A 474 -8.42 -32.31 -1.38
N ALA A 475 -7.79 -31.65 -2.35
CA ALA A 475 -7.51 -32.24 -3.65
C ALA A 475 -6.56 -33.45 -3.54
N THR A 476 -6.91 -34.50 -4.28
CA THR A 476 -6.04 -35.65 -4.50
C THR A 476 -4.82 -35.26 -5.33
N VAL A 477 -3.75 -36.06 -5.27
CA VAL A 477 -2.53 -35.85 -6.07
C VAL A 477 -2.83 -35.67 -7.57
N MET A 478 -3.81 -36.41 -8.09
CA MET A 478 -4.25 -36.31 -9.49
C MET A 478 -4.93 -34.97 -9.78
N GLN A 479 -5.82 -34.50 -8.89
CA GLN A 479 -6.47 -33.19 -9.02
C GLN A 479 -5.48 -32.03 -8.87
N VAL A 480 -4.44 -32.18 -8.07
CA VAL A 480 -3.33 -31.23 -7.97
C VAL A 480 -2.56 -31.13 -9.29
N ALA A 481 -2.27 -32.27 -9.92
CA ALA A 481 -1.62 -32.29 -11.23
C ALA A 481 -2.48 -31.62 -12.31
N GLU A 482 -3.78 -31.92 -12.35
CA GLU A 482 -4.72 -31.29 -13.28
C GLU A 482 -4.87 -29.77 -13.04
N ALA A 483 -4.88 -29.33 -11.79
CA ALA A 483 -4.85 -27.91 -11.46
C ALA A 483 -3.56 -27.24 -11.94
N ALA A 484 -2.41 -27.86 -11.72
CA ALA A 484 -1.12 -27.34 -12.21
C ALA A 484 -1.10 -27.22 -13.74
N ASP A 485 -1.69 -28.16 -14.47
CA ASP A 485 -1.78 -28.09 -15.93
C ASP A 485 -2.75 -26.99 -16.41
N ARG A 486 -3.85 -26.74 -15.69
CA ARG A 486 -4.73 -25.59 -15.94
C ARG A 486 -4.01 -24.26 -15.72
N TRP A 487 -3.24 -24.13 -14.63
CA TRP A 487 -2.41 -22.96 -14.37
C TRP A 487 -1.34 -22.75 -15.45
N GLN A 488 -0.71 -23.83 -15.93
CA GLN A 488 0.24 -23.76 -17.02
C GLN A 488 -0.42 -23.24 -18.31
N GLY A 489 -1.61 -23.75 -18.65
CA GLY A 489 -2.37 -23.28 -19.81
C GLY A 489 -2.71 -21.78 -19.74
N TRP A 490 -3.09 -21.29 -18.55
CA TRP A 490 -3.27 -19.85 -18.32
C TRP A 490 -1.98 -19.06 -18.56
N ARG A 491 -0.87 -19.53 -17.99
CA ARG A 491 0.43 -18.87 -18.12
C ARG A 491 0.90 -18.79 -19.57
N ASP A 492 0.76 -19.89 -20.32
CA ASP A 492 1.10 -19.94 -21.73
C ASP A 492 0.24 -18.96 -22.55
N ALA A 493 -1.05 -18.83 -22.23
CA ALA A 493 -1.94 -17.85 -22.86
C ALA A 493 -1.53 -16.40 -22.56
N VAL A 494 -1.09 -16.10 -21.33
CA VAL A 494 -0.56 -14.78 -20.96
C VAL A 494 0.71 -14.47 -21.77
N LEU A 495 1.66 -15.40 -21.82
CA LEU A 495 2.90 -15.24 -22.59
C LEU A 495 2.62 -15.05 -24.10
N ALA A 496 1.65 -15.78 -24.65
CA ALA A 496 1.24 -15.62 -26.05
C ALA A 496 0.66 -14.22 -26.32
N ARG A 497 -0.17 -13.68 -25.41
CA ARG A 497 -0.72 -12.31 -25.51
C ARG A 497 0.37 -11.25 -25.42
N GLU A 498 1.33 -11.41 -24.50
CA GLU A 498 2.47 -10.52 -24.37
C GLU A 498 3.35 -10.53 -25.63
N ALA A 499 3.65 -11.70 -26.17
CA ALA A 499 4.40 -11.85 -27.41
C ALA A 499 3.66 -11.22 -28.61
N ALA A 500 2.33 -11.40 -28.70
CA ALA A 500 1.51 -10.78 -29.74
C ALA A 500 1.51 -9.24 -29.63
N ALA A 501 1.38 -8.69 -28.42
CA ALA A 501 1.43 -7.24 -28.18
C ALA A 501 2.81 -6.65 -28.52
N GLN A 502 3.89 -7.34 -28.15
CA GLN A 502 5.24 -6.94 -28.53
C GLN A 502 5.44 -6.97 -30.04
N ARG A 503 4.92 -8.00 -30.72
CA ARG A 503 4.95 -8.09 -32.18
C ARG A 503 4.18 -6.95 -32.83
N GLU A 504 3.01 -6.58 -32.32
CA GLU A 504 2.23 -5.45 -32.83
C GLU A 504 2.98 -4.11 -32.66
N LEU A 505 3.57 -3.87 -31.49
CA LEU A 505 4.39 -2.68 -31.25
C LEU A 505 5.59 -2.61 -32.21
N ARG A 506 6.25 -3.75 -32.44
CA ARG A 506 7.35 -3.88 -33.40
C ARG A 506 6.89 -3.55 -34.83
N ILE A 507 5.71 -4.03 -35.25
CA ILE A 507 5.12 -3.71 -36.56
C ILE A 507 4.82 -2.20 -36.67
N LYS A 508 4.21 -1.58 -35.64
CA LYS A 508 3.93 -0.14 -35.62
C LYS A 508 5.21 0.69 -35.76
N ARG A 509 6.25 0.35 -34.99
CA ARG A 509 7.56 1.02 -35.06
C ARG A 509 8.19 0.89 -36.45
N ALA A 510 8.10 -0.29 -37.06
CA ALA A 510 8.59 -0.51 -38.42
C ALA A 510 7.83 0.35 -39.46
N ALA A 511 6.50 0.47 -39.32
CA ALA A 511 5.69 1.32 -40.18
C ALA A 511 6.04 2.81 -40.04
N ASP A 512 6.27 3.30 -38.82
CA ASP A 512 6.68 4.68 -38.57
C ASP A 512 8.05 4.99 -39.20
N LEU A 513 9.02 4.09 -39.06
CA LEU A 513 10.33 4.20 -39.69
C LEU A 513 10.22 4.20 -41.23
N LEU A 514 9.34 3.38 -41.81
CA LEU A 514 9.09 3.37 -43.25
C LEU A 514 8.49 4.70 -43.72
N ASN A 515 7.54 5.26 -42.97
CA ASN A 515 6.95 6.56 -43.28
C ASN A 515 7.98 7.69 -43.17
N GLN A 516 8.85 7.66 -42.16
CA GLN A 516 9.96 8.61 -42.04
C GLN A 516 10.92 8.51 -43.24
N ALA A 517 11.25 7.30 -43.69
CA ALA A 517 12.08 7.11 -44.88
C ALA A 517 11.39 7.66 -46.14
N LYS A 518 10.09 7.40 -46.32
CA LYS A 518 9.30 7.94 -47.45
C LYS A 518 9.30 9.47 -47.49
N ASN A 519 9.26 10.13 -46.33
CA ASN A 519 9.31 11.60 -46.24
C ASN A 519 10.68 12.20 -46.61
N LEU A 520 11.74 11.39 -46.68
CA LEU A 520 13.09 11.84 -47.06
C LEU A 520 13.40 11.66 -48.55
N ILE A 521 12.50 11.02 -49.32
CA ILE A 521 12.67 10.79 -50.76
C ILE A 521 12.79 12.12 -51.50
N GLY A 522 13.83 12.28 -52.32
CA GLY A 522 14.10 13.52 -53.07
C GLY A 522 14.70 14.65 -52.21
N ILE A 523 14.91 14.41 -50.91
CA ILE A 523 15.61 15.32 -50.00
C ILE A 523 16.99 14.77 -49.65
N ASN A 524 17.05 13.49 -49.28
CA ASN A 524 18.30 12.83 -48.87
C ASN A 524 18.24 11.32 -49.14
N ASP A 525 18.56 10.93 -50.37
CA ASP A 525 18.43 9.55 -50.82
C ASP A 525 19.37 8.59 -50.07
N ALA A 526 20.56 9.06 -49.65
CA ALA A 526 21.47 8.27 -48.82
C ALA A 526 20.90 7.95 -47.43
N ALA A 527 20.05 8.84 -46.88
CA ALA A 527 19.35 8.59 -45.61
C ALA A 527 18.17 7.63 -45.80
N VAL A 528 17.45 7.71 -46.92
CA VAL A 528 16.37 6.77 -47.29
C VAL A 528 16.92 5.34 -47.37
N ASP A 529 18.01 5.17 -48.12
CA ASP A 529 18.70 3.89 -48.30
C ASP A 529 19.16 3.26 -46.99
N ARG A 530 19.71 4.08 -46.09
CA ARG A 530 20.13 3.65 -44.75
C ARG A 530 18.94 3.15 -43.93
N ARG A 531 17.82 3.87 -43.96
CA ARG A 531 16.60 3.49 -43.24
C ARG A 531 15.93 2.24 -43.81
N TYR A 532 15.95 2.05 -45.14
CA TYR A 532 15.46 0.81 -45.74
C TYR A 532 16.32 -0.39 -45.35
N ARG A 533 17.65 -0.25 -45.33
CA ARG A 533 18.53 -1.31 -44.84
C ARG A 533 18.31 -1.62 -43.35
N GLU A 534 18.15 -0.61 -42.51
CA GLU A 534 17.78 -0.78 -41.09
C GLU A 534 16.46 -1.56 -40.94
N LEU A 535 15.42 -1.18 -41.71
CA LEU A 535 14.14 -1.90 -41.73
C LEU A 535 14.27 -3.36 -42.17
N MET A 536 15.15 -3.65 -43.13
CA MET A 536 15.37 -5.02 -43.60
C MET A 536 16.10 -5.89 -42.58
N VAL A 537 17.08 -5.32 -41.86
CA VAL A 537 17.87 -6.03 -40.85
C VAL A 537 17.05 -6.23 -39.58
N ASP A 538 16.49 -5.15 -39.05
CA ASP A 538 15.88 -5.15 -37.72
C ASP A 538 14.39 -5.52 -37.75
N TYR A 539 13.72 -5.43 -38.90
CA TYR A 539 12.27 -5.63 -39.06
C TYR A 539 11.88 -6.43 -40.30
N GLY A 540 12.79 -7.26 -40.83
CA GLY A 540 12.59 -8.01 -42.08
C GLY A 540 11.40 -8.98 -42.07
N ASP A 541 10.94 -9.39 -40.89
CA ASP A 541 9.76 -10.23 -40.67
C ASP A 541 8.43 -9.46 -40.67
N THR A 542 8.48 -8.13 -40.80
CA THR A 542 7.31 -7.24 -40.80
C THR A 542 6.92 -6.81 -42.22
N PRO A 543 5.65 -6.39 -42.44
CA PRO A 543 5.22 -5.83 -43.72
C PRO A 543 6.05 -4.61 -44.17
N ALA A 544 6.47 -3.76 -43.23
CA ALA A 544 7.28 -2.60 -43.53
C ALA A 544 8.71 -2.96 -43.97
N GLY A 545 9.31 -3.98 -43.37
CA GLY A 545 10.62 -4.51 -43.80
C GLY A 545 10.56 -5.15 -45.18
N ALA A 546 9.47 -5.87 -45.49
CA ALA A 546 9.23 -6.42 -46.83
C ALA A 546 9.05 -5.31 -47.88
N GLU A 547 8.31 -4.25 -47.56
CA GLU A 547 8.13 -3.10 -48.45
C GLU A 547 9.42 -2.31 -48.64
N ALA A 548 10.21 -2.09 -47.59
CA ALA A 548 11.52 -1.44 -47.69
C ALA A 548 12.46 -2.21 -48.63
N ARG A 549 12.47 -3.55 -48.55
CA ARG A 549 13.21 -4.42 -49.46
C ARG A 549 12.76 -4.22 -50.91
N ARG A 550 11.45 -4.23 -51.16
CA ARG A 550 10.87 -4.04 -52.49
C ARG A 550 11.26 -2.67 -53.09
N LEU A 551 11.22 -1.61 -52.28
CA LEU A 551 11.54 -0.26 -52.72
C LEU A 551 13.04 -0.09 -53.04
N LEU A 552 13.92 -0.70 -52.23
CA LEU A 552 15.36 -0.71 -52.48
C LEU A 552 15.72 -1.52 -53.73
N GLU A 553 15.10 -2.68 -53.95
CA GLU A 553 15.32 -3.46 -55.17
C GLU A 553 14.82 -2.72 -56.42
N ALA A 554 13.75 -1.93 -56.30
CA ALA A 554 13.23 -1.12 -57.39
C ALA A 554 14.13 0.08 -57.72
N SER A 555 14.80 0.70 -56.74
CA SER A 555 15.76 1.79 -57.00
C SER A 555 17.00 1.27 -57.73
N VAL A 556 17.58 0.15 -57.28
CA VAL A 556 18.75 -0.49 -57.91
C VAL A 556 18.47 -0.89 -59.37
N ARG A 557 17.25 -1.37 -59.67
CA ARG A 557 16.86 -1.69 -61.07
C ARG A 557 16.72 -0.47 -61.97
N ARG A 558 16.41 0.72 -61.43
CA ARG A 558 16.38 1.96 -62.23
C ARG A 558 17.80 2.45 -62.52
N GLU A 559 18.68 2.43 -61.53
CA GLU A 559 20.08 2.83 -61.67
C GLU A 559 20.90 1.95 -62.62
N THR A 560 20.45 0.71 -62.87
CA THR A 560 21.11 -0.24 -63.79
C THR A 560 20.51 -0.24 -65.20
N ALA A 561 19.40 0.49 -65.41
CA ALA A 561 18.70 0.61 -66.69
C ALA A 561 18.95 1.96 -67.40
N ASP A 562 19.34 3.00 -66.66
CA ASP A 562 19.98 4.22 -67.17
C ASP A 562 21.48 4.00 -67.38
#